data_AF-A0A953ZGV5-F1
#
_entry.id   AF-A0A953ZGV5-F1
#
_cell.length_a   1.000
_cell.length_b   1.000
_cell.length_c   1.000
_cell.angle_alpha   90.00
_cell.angle_beta   90.00
_cell.angle_gamma   90.00
#
_symmetry.space_group_name_H-M   'P 1'
#
loop_
_entity.id
_entity.type
_entity.pdbx_description
1 polymer ?
#
loop_
_entity_poly.entity_id
_entity_poly.type
_entity_poly.pdbx_seq_one_letter_code
_entity_poly.pdbx_strand_id
1 'polypeptide(L)'
;MDLGPLPRIITVILCVIGVGMCFWVGRVNFRKVDPDRKIHVGIATLSSMAFFKLLAFASLFAVPAGAMVFANYQTFEGVHAVESCERCHVMRPMATDMRDPESTTLAARHFRNGWIPKDQCYQCHSDYGLAGDIAAKMEGYRHLARYTTSTYE
;
A
#
# COMPACT_ATOMS: atom_id res chain seq x y z
N MET A 1 8.71 -12.93 1.75
CA MET A 1 9.49 -12.51 0.57
C MET A 1 9.71 -11.02 0.70
N ASP A 2 10.94 -10.58 0.95
CA ASP A 2 11.24 -9.17 1.07
C ASP A 2 11.33 -8.59 -0.35
N LEU A 3 10.23 -8.03 -0.84
CA LEU A 3 10.08 -7.57 -2.24
C LEU A 3 10.87 -6.27 -2.52
N GLY A 4 11.64 -5.77 -1.55
CA GLY A 4 12.45 -4.57 -1.70
C GLY A 4 11.62 -3.35 -2.14
N PRO A 5 12.20 -2.40 -2.89
CA PRO A 5 11.47 -1.22 -3.38
C PRO A 5 10.55 -1.53 -4.57
N LEU A 6 10.54 -2.76 -5.09
CA LEU A 6 9.84 -3.15 -6.32
C LEU A 6 8.33 -2.81 -6.31
N PRO A 7 7.54 -3.17 -5.29
CA PRO A 7 6.11 -2.85 -5.27
C PRO A 7 5.83 -1.35 -5.22
N ARG A 8 6.71 -0.56 -4.58
CA ARG A 8 6.62 0.90 -4.57
C ARG A 8 6.89 1.47 -5.96
N ILE A 9 7.93 0.98 -6.64
CA ILE A 9 8.28 1.40 -8.00
C ILE A 9 7.12 1.09 -8.97
N ILE A 10 6.55 -0.11 -8.90
CA ILE A 10 5.40 -0.51 -9.73
C ILE A 10 4.21 0.43 -9.49
N THR A 11 3.88 0.71 -8.23
CA THR A 11 2.76 1.60 -7.87
C THR A 11 3.00 3.02 -8.41
N VAL A 12 4.21 3.55 -8.28
CA VAL A 12 4.57 4.88 -8.81
C VAL A 12 4.46 4.91 -10.34
N ILE A 13 4.97 3.89 -11.03
CA ILE A 13 4.86 3.79 -12.49
C ILE A 13 3.39 3.75 -12.92
N LEU A 14 2.54 2.94 -12.25
CA LEU A 14 1.10 2.89 -12.53
C LEU A 14 0.42 4.25 -12.34
N CYS A 15 0.76 4.99 -11.28
CA CYS A 15 0.25 6.34 -11.05
C CYS A 15 0.67 7.32 -12.15
N VAL A 16 1.96 7.32 -12.55
CA VAL A 16 2.48 8.21 -13.59
C VAL A 16 1.85 7.90 -14.95
N ILE A 17 1.74 6.62 -15.31
CA ILE A 17 1.05 6.18 -16.53
C ILE A 17 -0.41 6.61 -16.50
N GLY A 18 -1.11 6.40 -15.37
CA GLY A 18 -2.50 6.80 -15.19
C GLY A 18 -2.71 8.29 -15.40
N VAL A 19 -1.90 9.14 -14.78
CA VAL A 19 -1.96 10.61 -14.96
C VAL A 19 -1.69 10.99 -16.41
N GLY A 20 -0.68 10.39 -17.05
CA GLY A 20 -0.37 10.62 -18.46
C GLY A 20 -1.53 10.22 -19.39
N MET A 21 -2.17 9.07 -19.13
CA MET A 21 -3.35 8.62 -19.88
C MET A 21 -4.54 9.54 -19.69
N CYS A 22 -4.85 9.96 -18.45
CA CYS A 22 -5.93 10.91 -18.17
C CYS A 22 -5.72 12.23 -18.92
N PHE A 23 -4.49 12.76 -18.89
CA PHE A 23 -4.14 13.98 -19.58
C PHE A 23 -4.26 13.85 -21.10
N TRP A 24 -3.83 12.71 -21.65
CA TRP A 24 -3.97 12.43 -23.08
C TRP A 24 -5.44 12.34 -23.50
N VAL A 25 -6.25 11.54 -22.79
CA VAL A 25 -7.69 11.41 -23.01
C VAL A 25 -8.39 12.76 -22.89
N GLY A 26 -8.06 13.56 -21.89
CA GLY A 26 -8.64 14.88 -21.67
C GLY A 26 -8.40 15.88 -22.80
N ARG A 27 -7.41 15.61 -23.68
CA ARG A 27 -7.12 16.43 -24.86
C ARG A 27 -7.78 15.93 -26.14
N VAL A 28 -8.38 14.75 -26.13
CA VAL A 28 -9.06 14.19 -27.31
C VAL A 28 -10.43 14.83 -27.46
N ASN A 29 -10.67 15.47 -28.60
CA ASN A 29 -12.00 15.94 -28.96
C ASN A 29 -12.80 14.80 -29.62
N PHE A 30 -13.62 14.12 -28.82
CA PHE A 30 -14.43 12.98 -29.26
C PHE A 30 -15.37 13.28 -30.44
N ARG A 31 -15.72 14.55 -30.70
CA ARG A 31 -16.56 14.93 -31.85
C ARG A 31 -15.81 14.90 -33.18
N LYS A 32 -14.47 14.98 -33.15
CA LYS A 32 -13.62 14.98 -34.35
C LYS A 32 -12.99 13.62 -34.64
N VAL A 33 -13.33 12.59 -33.87
CA VAL A 33 -12.81 11.24 -34.04
C VAL A 33 -13.58 10.56 -35.17
N ASP A 34 -12.88 10.23 -36.26
CA ASP A 34 -13.43 9.50 -37.41
C ASP A 34 -13.77 8.05 -37.02
N PRO A 35 -15.05 7.66 -36.95
CA PRO A 35 -15.50 6.35 -36.48
C PRO A 35 -15.05 5.18 -37.38
N ASP A 36 -14.80 5.43 -38.66
CA ASP A 36 -14.49 4.38 -39.64
C ASP A 36 -13.00 4.01 -39.65
N ARG A 37 -12.16 4.86 -39.04
CA ARG A 37 -10.73 4.56 -38.84
C ARG A 37 -10.56 3.37 -37.89
N LYS A 38 -9.94 2.30 -38.38
CA LYS A 38 -9.58 1.12 -37.59
C LYS A 38 -8.22 1.29 -36.93
N ILE A 39 -8.12 0.91 -35.66
CA ILE A 39 -6.89 0.88 -34.86
C ILE A 39 -6.58 -0.57 -34.52
N HIS A 40 -5.33 -0.97 -34.77
CA HIS A 40 -4.84 -2.30 -34.44
C HIS A 40 -4.23 -2.26 -33.03
N VAL A 41 -4.79 -3.04 -32.10
CA VAL A 41 -4.30 -3.19 -30.73
C VAL A 41 -3.91 -4.65 -30.53
N GLY A 42 -2.63 -4.95 -30.75
CA GLY A 42 -2.11 -6.32 -30.75
C GLY A 42 -2.83 -7.18 -31.80
N ILE A 43 -3.53 -8.23 -31.35
CA ILE A 43 -4.29 -9.14 -32.22
C ILE A 43 -5.70 -8.65 -32.55
N ALA A 44 -6.20 -7.62 -31.87
CA ALA A 44 -7.56 -7.11 -32.06
C ALA A 44 -7.56 -5.86 -32.96
N THR A 45 -8.62 -5.72 -33.76
CA THR A 45 -8.89 -4.48 -34.50
C THR A 45 -10.13 -3.82 -33.93
N LEU A 46 -10.01 -2.54 -33.57
CA LEU A 46 -11.07 -1.76 -32.93
C LEU A 46 -11.35 -0.52 -33.78
N SER A 47 -12.58 -0.03 -33.77
CA SER A 47 -12.83 1.33 -34.27
C SER A 47 -12.12 2.35 -33.39
N SER A 48 -11.69 3.45 -33.98
CA SER A 48 -11.05 4.56 -33.27
C SER A 48 -11.88 5.04 -32.07
N MET A 49 -13.21 5.10 -32.24
CA MET A 49 -14.14 5.53 -31.20
C MET A 49 -14.22 4.53 -30.05
N ALA A 50 -14.24 3.23 -30.33
CA ALA A 50 -14.23 2.20 -29.29
C ALA A 50 -12.91 2.24 -28.51
N PHE A 51 -11.78 2.41 -29.20
CA PHE A 51 -10.47 2.55 -28.59
C PHE A 51 -10.41 3.73 -27.60
N PHE A 52 -10.82 4.94 -28.02
CA PHE A 52 -10.78 6.11 -27.13
C PHE A 52 -11.76 6.00 -25.94
N LYS A 53 -12.92 5.34 -26.12
CA LYS A 53 -13.85 5.08 -25.00
C LYS A 53 -13.26 4.10 -23.97
N LEU A 54 -12.66 3.01 -24.43
CA LEU A 54 -12.00 2.03 -23.56
C LEU A 54 -10.81 2.63 -22.84
N LEU A 55 -10.01 3.43 -23.55
CA LEU A 55 -8.91 4.17 -22.97
C LEU A 55 -9.39 5.18 -21.91
N ALA A 56 -10.48 5.92 -22.18
CA ALA A 56 -11.07 6.83 -21.20
C ALA A 56 -11.51 6.07 -19.94
N PHE A 57 -12.22 4.96 -20.10
CA PHE A 57 -12.60 4.08 -18.99
C PHE A 57 -11.39 3.57 -18.20
N ALA A 58 -10.36 3.09 -18.91
CA ALA A 58 -9.15 2.58 -18.29
C ALA A 58 -8.43 3.68 -17.48
N SER A 59 -8.30 4.88 -18.05
CA SER A 59 -7.61 6.00 -17.41
C SER A 59 -8.34 6.56 -16.21
N LEU A 60 -9.68 6.71 -16.26
CA LEU A 60 -10.46 7.30 -15.18
C LEU A 60 -10.79 6.30 -14.06
N PHE A 61 -10.95 5.02 -14.39
CA PHE A 61 -11.45 4.02 -13.44
C PHE A 61 -10.46 2.88 -13.21
N ALA A 62 -10.08 2.14 -14.25
CA ALA A 62 -9.33 0.91 -14.06
C ALA A 62 -7.94 1.14 -13.47
N VAL A 63 -7.18 2.10 -14.01
CA VAL A 63 -5.83 2.42 -13.55
C VAL A 63 -5.84 3.04 -12.14
N PRO A 64 -6.68 4.05 -11.83
CA PRO A 64 -6.80 4.57 -10.47
C PRO A 64 -7.25 3.51 -9.46
N ALA A 65 -8.22 2.66 -9.81
CA ALA A 65 -8.66 1.58 -8.93
C ALA A 65 -7.52 0.57 -8.65
N GLY A 66 -6.79 0.16 -9.68
CA GLY A 66 -5.61 -0.69 -9.52
C GLY A 66 -4.56 -0.03 -8.61
N ALA A 67 -4.21 1.23 -8.89
CA ALA A 67 -3.26 1.99 -8.08
C ALA A 67 -3.70 2.08 -6.61
N MET A 68 -4.98 2.33 -6.34
CA MET A 68 -5.52 2.31 -4.98
C MET A 68 -5.34 0.95 -4.31
N VAL A 69 -5.68 -0.15 -4.98
CA VAL A 69 -5.52 -1.50 -4.40
C VAL A 69 -4.07 -1.79 -4.04
N PHE A 70 -3.13 -1.54 -4.96
CA PHE A 70 -1.70 -1.76 -4.70
C PHE A 70 -1.14 -0.82 -3.62
N ALA A 71 -1.53 0.45 -3.65
CA ALA A 71 -1.11 1.42 -2.64
C ALA A 71 -1.64 1.08 -1.23
N ASN A 72 -2.88 0.58 -1.13
CA ASN A 72 -3.43 0.10 0.13
C ASN A 72 -2.73 -1.17 0.58
N TYR A 73 -2.47 -2.12 -0.32
CA TYR A 73 -1.76 -3.36 0.01
C TYR A 73 -0.35 -3.10 0.55
N GLN A 74 0.45 -2.24 -0.10
CA GLN A 74 1.78 -1.90 0.42
C GLN A 74 1.72 -1.25 1.81
N THR A 75 0.67 -0.47 2.07
CA THR A 75 0.48 0.21 3.36
C THR A 75 0.08 -0.81 4.41
N PHE A 76 -0.82 -1.73 4.03
CA PHE A 76 -1.30 -2.81 4.88
C PHE A 76 -0.18 -3.74 5.32
N GLU A 77 0.73 -4.12 4.42
CA GLU A 77 1.90 -4.93 4.79
C GLU A 77 2.98 -4.09 5.49
N GLY A 78 3.20 -2.84 5.05
CA GLY A 78 4.24 -1.99 5.61
C GLY A 78 4.05 -1.61 7.09
N VAL A 79 2.80 -1.60 7.58
CA VAL A 79 2.52 -1.31 9.00
C VAL A 79 2.89 -2.46 9.95
N HIS A 80 3.27 -3.63 9.43
CA HIS A 80 3.75 -4.76 10.25
C HIS A 80 5.18 -4.56 10.75
N ALA A 81 5.96 -3.74 10.04
CA ALA A 81 7.37 -3.51 10.35
C ALA A 81 7.55 -2.78 11.69
N VAL A 82 8.61 -3.11 12.44
CA VAL A 82 8.95 -2.47 13.72
C VAL A 82 9.13 -0.95 13.55
N GLU A 83 9.68 -0.54 12.40
CA GLU A 83 9.88 0.86 12.02
C GLU A 83 8.57 1.64 11.96
N SER A 84 7.46 0.97 11.65
CA SER A 84 6.14 1.59 11.63
C SER A 84 5.63 1.84 13.05
N CYS A 85 5.85 0.91 13.97
CA CYS A 85 5.49 1.06 15.38
C CYS A 85 6.34 2.15 16.07
N GLU A 86 7.66 2.14 15.87
CA GLU A 86 8.59 3.06 16.57
C GLU A 86 8.49 4.53 16.11
N ARG A 87 7.79 4.80 15.00
CA ARG A 87 7.51 6.18 14.56
C ARG A 87 6.65 6.94 15.56
N CYS A 88 5.77 6.25 16.28
CA CYS A 88 5.01 6.82 17.38
C CYS A 88 5.95 7.04 18.58
N HIS A 89 6.05 8.28 19.09
CA HIS A 89 6.99 8.58 20.18
C HIS A 89 6.76 7.71 21.42
N VAL A 90 5.50 7.37 21.73
CA VAL A 90 5.11 6.51 22.86
C VAL A 90 5.63 5.07 22.72
N MET A 91 5.88 4.61 21.48
CA MET A 91 6.39 3.26 21.20
C MET A 91 7.91 3.19 21.09
N ARG A 92 8.60 4.34 20.98
CA ARG A 92 10.07 4.38 20.89
C ARG A 92 10.78 3.71 22.06
N PRO A 93 10.35 3.89 23.33
CA PRO A 93 10.99 3.21 24.45
C PRO A 93 10.88 1.69 24.33
N MET A 94 9.74 1.15 23.89
CA MET A 94 9.52 -0.29 23.69
C MET A 94 10.44 -0.85 22.59
N ALA A 95 10.55 -0.15 21.46
CA ALA A 95 11.45 -0.56 20.38
C ALA A 95 12.93 -0.47 20.80
N THR A 96 13.27 0.52 21.63
CA THR A 96 14.63 0.71 22.17
C THR A 96 14.99 -0.39 23.15
N ASP A 97 14.11 -0.70 24.11
CA ASP A 97 14.27 -1.79 25.06
C ASP A 97 14.37 -3.16 24.36
N MET A 98 13.52 -3.40 23.36
CA MET A 98 13.59 -4.62 22.54
C MET A 98 14.97 -4.79 21.87
N ARG A 99 15.63 -3.69 21.47
CA ARG A 99 16.95 -3.73 20.82
C ARG A 99 18.12 -3.64 21.82
N ASP A 100 17.85 -3.46 23.12
CA ASP A 100 18.87 -3.37 24.15
C ASP A 100 19.42 -4.78 24.49
N PRO A 101 20.73 -5.04 24.27
CA PRO A 101 21.32 -6.34 24.55
C PRO A 101 21.33 -6.69 26.04
N GLU A 102 21.34 -5.71 26.94
CA GLU A 102 21.36 -5.91 28.40
C GLU A 102 19.96 -6.03 28.99
N SER A 103 18.93 -5.68 28.22
CA SER A 103 17.56 -5.80 28.68
C SER A 103 17.16 -7.27 28.91
N THR A 104 16.46 -7.46 30.03
CA THR A 104 15.93 -8.76 30.48
C THR A 104 14.44 -8.93 30.15
N THR A 105 13.83 -7.95 29.46
CA THR A 105 12.42 -8.01 29.07
C THR A 105 12.17 -9.14 28.08
N LEU A 106 10.90 -9.56 28.00
CA LEU A 106 10.49 -10.62 27.07
C LEU A 106 10.79 -10.23 25.62
N ALA A 107 10.53 -8.98 25.25
CA ALA A 107 10.76 -8.46 23.91
C ALA A 107 12.25 -8.50 23.53
N ALA A 108 13.13 -8.02 24.43
CA ALA A 108 14.58 -8.06 24.21
C ALA A 108 15.12 -9.48 24.04
N ARG A 109 14.63 -10.44 24.85
CA ARG A 109 14.98 -11.85 24.73
C ARG A 109 14.51 -12.45 23.39
N HIS A 110 13.30 -12.13 22.95
CA HIS A 110 12.77 -12.61 21.66
C HIS A 110 13.55 -12.06 20.47
N PHE A 111 13.91 -10.77 20.55
CA PHE A 111 14.68 -10.11 19.51
C PHE A 111 16.12 -10.65 19.44
N ARG A 112 16.84 -10.68 20.57
CA ARG A 112 18.24 -11.14 20.64
C ARG A 112 18.41 -12.60 20.25
N ASN A 113 17.46 -13.46 20.61
CA ASN A 113 17.51 -14.89 20.28
C ASN A 113 16.95 -15.21 18.88
N GLY A 114 16.43 -14.22 18.15
CA GLY A 114 15.86 -14.42 16.82
C GLY A 114 14.63 -15.34 16.80
N TRP A 115 13.89 -15.45 17.92
CA TRP A 115 12.72 -16.32 18.01
C TRP A 115 11.55 -15.85 17.13
N ILE A 116 11.54 -14.55 16.80
CA ILE A 116 10.63 -13.97 15.83
C ILE A 116 11.49 -13.35 14.71
N PRO A 117 11.51 -13.94 13.51
CA PRO A 117 12.49 -13.59 12.47
C PRO A 117 12.22 -12.25 11.80
N LYS A 118 10.96 -11.80 11.74
CA LYS A 118 10.53 -10.55 11.10
C LYS A 118 9.26 -10.01 11.75
N ASP A 119 8.99 -8.72 11.55
CA ASP A 119 7.75 -8.08 12.00
C ASP A 119 7.50 -8.31 13.49
N GLN A 120 8.55 -8.15 14.32
CA GLN A 120 8.60 -8.69 15.69
C GLN A 120 7.47 -8.18 16.59
N CYS A 121 7.14 -6.89 16.50
CA CYS A 121 6.01 -6.32 17.21
C CYS A 121 4.69 -6.92 16.69
N TYR A 122 4.50 -6.95 15.38
CA TYR A 122 3.26 -7.42 14.76
C TYR A 122 3.01 -8.90 15.07
N GLN A 123 3.96 -9.79 14.81
CA GLN A 123 3.79 -11.23 15.04
C GLN A 123 3.47 -11.60 16.50
N CYS A 124 3.91 -10.77 17.46
CA CYS A 124 3.60 -10.97 18.87
C CYS A 124 2.27 -10.30 19.29
N HIS A 125 1.87 -9.21 18.62
CA HIS A 125 0.69 -8.40 18.96
C HIS A 125 -0.51 -8.59 18.00
N SER A 126 -0.39 -9.46 17.01
CA SER A 126 -1.47 -9.89 16.12
C SER A 126 -1.80 -11.36 16.38
N ASP A 127 -3.09 -11.68 16.40
CA ASP A 127 -3.52 -13.07 16.38
C ASP A 127 -3.33 -13.70 14.98
N TYR A 128 -3.38 -15.03 14.92
CA TYR A 128 -3.23 -15.76 13.67
C TYR A 128 -4.40 -15.53 12.70
N GLY A 129 -4.05 -15.41 11.40
CA GLY A 129 -4.99 -15.38 10.30
C GLY A 129 -5.63 -14.00 10.06
N LEU A 130 -6.48 -13.93 9.03
CA LEU A 130 -7.03 -12.66 8.54
C LEU A 130 -7.83 -11.89 9.60
N ALA A 131 -8.56 -12.60 10.46
CA ALA A 131 -9.33 -11.97 11.54
C ALA A 131 -8.41 -11.32 12.58
N GLY A 132 -7.31 -11.99 12.94
CA GLY A 132 -6.29 -11.44 13.83
C GLY A 132 -5.59 -10.23 13.21
N ASP A 133 -5.26 -10.30 11.92
CA ASP A 133 -4.67 -9.18 11.18
C ASP A 133 -5.58 -7.93 11.18
N ILE A 134 -6.89 -8.13 10.98
CA ILE A 134 -7.87 -7.03 11.01
C ILE A 134 -7.99 -6.46 12.44
N ALA A 135 -8.10 -7.31 13.45
CA ALA A 135 -8.20 -6.88 14.85
C ALA A 135 -6.99 -6.05 15.28
N ALA A 136 -5.78 -6.52 14.97
CA ALA A 136 -4.54 -5.80 15.24
C ALA A 136 -4.49 -4.43 14.57
N LYS A 137 -5.01 -4.32 13.34
CA LYS A 137 -5.08 -3.04 12.61
C LYS A 137 -6.10 -2.08 13.22
N MET A 138 -7.24 -2.59 13.68
CA MET A 138 -8.23 -1.77 14.39
C MET A 138 -7.66 -1.24 15.71
N GLU A 139 -6.87 -2.03 16.43
CA GLU A 139 -6.14 -1.55 17.61
C GLU A 139 -5.09 -0.48 17.25
N GLY A 140 -4.38 -0.65 16.13
CA GLY A 140 -3.50 0.39 15.58
C GLY A 140 -4.24 1.71 15.30
N TYR A 141 -5.45 1.67 14.74
CA TYR A 141 -6.29 2.85 14.55
C TYR A 141 -6.75 3.49 15.86
N ARG A 142 -7.08 2.67 16.87
CA ARG A 142 -7.40 3.16 18.21
C ARG A 142 -6.21 3.89 18.83
N HIS A 143 -5.01 3.35 18.69
CA HIS A 143 -3.77 4.02 19.10
C HIS A 143 -3.57 5.36 18.38
N LEU A 144 -3.76 5.39 17.06
CA LEU A 144 -3.70 6.64 16.29
C LEU A 144 -4.74 7.66 16.80
N ALA A 145 -5.99 7.25 17.00
CA ALA A 145 -7.05 8.13 17.47
C ALA A 145 -6.75 8.70 18.87
N ARG A 146 -6.28 7.86 19.80
CA ARG A 146 -5.87 8.31 21.13
C ARG A 146 -4.68 9.25 21.09
N TYR A 147 -3.75 8.99 20.19
CA TYR A 147 -2.57 9.82 19.99
C TYR A 147 -2.97 11.22 19.51
N THR A 148 -3.76 11.28 18.43
CA THR A 148 -4.17 12.54 17.79
C THR A 148 -5.10 13.36 18.67
N THR A 149 -5.91 12.71 19.51
CA THR A 149 -6.81 13.37 20.46
C THR A 149 -6.17 13.64 21.83
N SER A 150 -4.91 13.22 22.05
CA SER A 150 -4.23 13.32 23.36
C SER A 150 -4.99 12.65 24.51
N THR A 151 -5.65 11.52 24.23
CA THR A 151 -6.46 10.74 25.21
C THR A 151 -5.79 9.42 25.60
N TYR A 152 -4.46 9.36 25.53
CA TYR A 152 -3.69 8.27 26.13
C TYR A 152 -3.68 8.46 27.65
N GLU A 153 -4.61 7.78 28.31
CA GLU A 153 -4.61 7.55 29.77
C GLU A 153 -3.85 6.27 30.12
#